data_AF-A0A2V7DPE2-F1
#
_entry.id   AF-A0A2V7DPE2-F1
#
_cell.length_a   1.000
_cell.length_b   1.000
_cell.length_c   1.000
_cell.angle_alpha   90.00
_cell.angle_beta   90.00
_cell.angle_gamma   90.00
#
_symmetry.space_group_name_H-M   'P 1'
#
loop_
_entity.id
_entity.type
_entity.pdbx_description
1 polymer ?
#
loop_
_entity_poly.entity_id
_entity_poly.type
_entity_poly.pdbx_seq_one_letter_code
_entity_poly.pdbx_strand_id
1 'polypeptide(L)'
;SFQSVTWLRVLQFVPIPFIFIPTTTAVYIGVPAEKNNTVAGLVNFMRNIGSGVGTSIVTTLIARQSQFHQVHLVSRLATDNPSFQAQLNDMVHRLAAAGLGTWEAQRQAYARFYEMVQQQAQALAYIDTFWLLAIGAALMFVLAFTLQRNDPRASGAVSVH
;
A
#
# COMPACT_ATOMS: atom_id res chain seq x y z
N SER A 1 -12.55 -13.93 9.58
CA SER A 1 -13.06 -15.13 8.89
C SER A 1 -12.58 -15.12 7.44
N PHE A 2 -12.25 -16.29 6.87
CA PHE A 2 -11.85 -16.43 5.46
C PHE A 2 -12.88 -15.78 4.51
N GLN A 3 -14.17 -15.96 4.79
CA GLN A 3 -15.26 -15.38 4.02
C GLN A 3 -15.23 -13.85 3.95
N SER A 4 -14.93 -13.19 5.07
CA SER A 4 -14.84 -11.73 5.14
C SER A 4 -13.71 -11.21 4.23
N VAL A 5 -12.54 -11.84 4.28
CA VAL A 5 -11.37 -11.46 3.47
C VAL A 5 -11.67 -11.66 1.98
N THR A 6 -12.33 -12.76 1.62
CA THR A 6 -12.73 -13.04 0.23
C THR A 6 -13.70 -11.98 -0.29
N TRP A 7 -14.73 -11.63 0.49
CA TRP A 7 -15.69 -10.60 0.09
C TRP A 7 -15.02 -9.22 -0.10
N LEU A 8 -14.12 -8.84 0.81
CA LEU A 8 -13.32 -7.62 0.70
C LEU A 8 -12.47 -7.59 -0.57
N ARG A 9 -11.85 -8.71 -0.95
CA ARG A 9 -11.09 -8.80 -2.20
C ARG A 9 -11.99 -8.67 -3.42
N VAL A 10 -13.13 -9.36 -3.47
CA VAL A 10 -14.08 -9.22 -4.58
C VAL A 10 -14.48 -7.76 -4.76
N LEU A 11 -14.88 -7.09 -3.68
CA LEU A 11 -15.25 -5.68 -3.69
C LEU A 11 -14.11 -4.77 -4.18
N GLN A 12 -12.86 -5.10 -3.85
CA GLN A 12 -11.68 -4.36 -4.30
C GLN A 12 -11.43 -4.48 -5.81
N PHE A 13 -11.70 -5.62 -6.43
CA PHE A 13 -11.43 -5.86 -7.86
C PHE A 13 -12.58 -5.41 -8.78
N VAL A 14 -13.81 -5.32 -8.28
CA VAL A 14 -14.99 -4.90 -9.05
C VAL A 14 -14.81 -3.55 -9.79
N PRO A 15 -14.21 -2.48 -9.21
CA PRO A 15 -14.08 -1.18 -9.88
C PRO A 15 -13.06 -1.15 -11.03
N ILE A 16 -12.10 -2.07 -11.06
CA ILE A 16 -10.98 -2.06 -12.01
C ILE A 16 -11.43 -2.05 -13.48
N PRO A 17 -12.33 -2.94 -13.96
CA PRO A 17 -12.77 -2.93 -15.35
C PRO A 17 -13.48 -1.62 -15.75
N PHE A 18 -14.20 -0.98 -14.82
CA PHE A 18 -14.90 0.27 -15.09
C PHE A 18 -13.95 1.45 -15.33
N ILE A 19 -12.75 1.42 -14.76
CA ILE A 19 -11.71 2.43 -14.99
C ILE A 19 -10.87 2.03 -16.21
N PHE A 20 -10.56 0.75 -16.36
CA PHE A 20 -9.63 0.28 -17.38
C PHE A 20 -10.19 0.44 -18.80
N ILE A 21 -11.45 0.08 -19.04
CA ILE A 21 -12.04 0.10 -20.38
C ILE A 21 -12.11 1.53 -20.97
N PRO A 22 -12.68 2.54 -20.28
CA PRO A 22 -12.75 3.89 -20.84
C PRO A 22 -11.37 4.51 -21.02
N THR A 23 -10.44 4.24 -20.09
CA THR A 23 -9.07 4.78 -20.16
C THR A 23 -8.34 4.24 -21.39
N THR A 24 -8.43 2.94 -21.68
CA THR A 24 -7.77 2.37 -22.86
C THR A 24 -8.41 2.88 -24.15
N THR A 25 -9.73 2.99 -24.21
CA THR A 25 -10.42 3.58 -25.38
C THR A 25 -10.02 5.04 -25.60
N ALA A 26 -9.94 5.84 -24.54
CA ALA A 26 -9.61 7.26 -24.61
C ALA A 26 -8.23 7.52 -25.24
N VAL A 27 -7.25 6.64 -25.00
CA VAL A 27 -5.89 6.78 -25.53
C VAL A 27 -5.83 6.64 -27.06
N TYR A 28 -6.77 5.92 -27.68
CA TYR A 28 -6.81 5.74 -29.13
C TYR A 28 -7.64 6.80 -29.86
N ILE A 29 -8.29 7.73 -29.16
CA ILE A 29 -9.10 8.78 -29.80
C ILE A 29 -8.18 9.73 -30.59
N GLY A 30 -8.44 9.86 -31.90
CA GLY A 30 -7.66 10.74 -32.79
C GLY A 30 -6.33 10.16 -33.29
N VAL A 31 -6.05 8.88 -33.00
CA VAL A 31 -4.83 8.19 -33.46
C VAL A 31 -5.10 7.46 -34.78
N PRO A 32 -4.30 7.69 -35.85
CA PRO A 32 -4.37 6.91 -37.08
C PRO A 32 -4.11 5.41 -36.83
N ALA A 33 -4.86 4.53 -37.48
CA ALA A 33 -4.79 3.08 -37.25
C ALA A 33 -3.37 2.49 -37.44
N GLU A 34 -2.58 3.07 -38.33
CA GLU A 34 -1.18 2.71 -38.60
C GLU A 34 -0.26 2.90 -37.37
N LYS A 35 -0.60 3.82 -36.47
CA LYS A 35 0.19 4.15 -35.26
C LYS A 35 -0.27 3.39 -34.01
N ASN A 36 -1.30 2.55 -34.13
CA ASN A 36 -1.85 1.80 -32.99
C ASN A 36 -0.80 0.94 -32.28
N ASN A 37 0.12 0.31 -33.03
CA ASN A 37 1.17 -0.51 -32.44
C ASN A 37 2.17 0.32 -31.60
N THR A 38 2.53 1.51 -32.07
CA THR A 38 3.38 2.45 -31.32
C THR A 38 2.70 2.97 -30.06
N VAL A 39 1.40 3.32 -30.15
CA VAL A 39 0.62 3.76 -28.99
C VAL A 39 0.47 2.65 -27.95
N ALA A 40 0.16 1.43 -28.39
CA ALA A 40 0.09 0.26 -27.50
C ALA A 40 1.44 0.00 -26.79
N GLY A 41 2.55 0.13 -27.51
CA GLY A 41 3.91 0.03 -26.94
C GLY A 41 4.16 1.09 -25.86
N LEU A 42 3.82 2.35 -26.14
CA LEU A 42 4.00 3.46 -25.20
C LEU A 42 3.14 3.30 -23.94
N VAL A 43 1.88 2.90 -24.08
CA VAL A 43 0.97 2.66 -22.94
C VAL A 43 1.52 1.54 -22.04
N ASN A 44 1.96 0.44 -22.64
CA ASN A 44 2.53 -0.67 -21.88
C ASN A 44 3.82 -0.27 -21.17
N PHE A 45 4.69 0.49 -21.83
CA PHE A 45 5.91 1.04 -21.23
C PHE A 45 5.59 1.94 -20.04
N MET A 46 4.69 2.92 -20.21
CA MET A 46 4.29 3.84 -19.14
C MET A 46 3.63 3.09 -17.98
N ARG A 47 2.82 2.06 -18.26
CA ARG A 47 2.21 1.22 -17.22
C ARG A 47 3.25 0.42 -16.43
N ASN A 48 4.22 -0.20 -17.10
CA ASN A 48 5.26 -0.99 -16.44
C ASN A 48 6.17 -0.09 -15.59
N ILE A 49 6.56 1.08 -16.11
CA ILE A 49 7.33 2.07 -15.34
C ILE A 49 6.51 2.58 -14.16
N GLY A 50 5.27 3.01 -14.39
CA GLY A 50 4.41 3.54 -13.34
C GLY A 50 4.18 2.54 -12.22
N SER A 51 3.96 1.27 -12.57
CA SER A 51 3.83 0.16 -11.61
C SER A 51 5.11 -0.06 -10.82
N GLY A 52 6.26 -0.15 -11.48
CA GLY A 52 7.54 -0.40 -10.83
C GLY A 52 7.99 0.74 -9.92
N VAL A 53 7.90 1.98 -10.41
CA VAL A 53 8.23 3.20 -9.64
C VAL A 53 7.26 3.36 -8.48
N GLY A 54 5.96 3.23 -8.72
CA GLY A 54 4.92 3.34 -7.69
C GLY A 54 5.11 2.32 -6.57
N THR A 55 5.36 1.05 -6.93
CA THR A 55 5.62 0.00 -5.94
C THR A 55 6.87 0.29 -5.12
N SER A 56 7.95 0.75 -5.76
CA SER A 56 9.21 1.08 -5.07
C SER A 56 9.07 2.26 -4.09
N ILE A 57 8.28 3.27 -4.46
CA ILE A 57 7.95 4.39 -3.57
C ILE A 57 7.15 3.89 -2.38
N VAL A 58 6.10 3.10 -2.62
CA VAL A 58 5.24 2.55 -1.56
C VAL A 58 6.03 1.66 -0.59
N THR A 59 6.89 0.78 -1.09
CA THR A 59 7.71 -0.08 -0.23
C THR A 59 8.69 0.74 0.62
N THR A 60 9.29 1.78 0.03
CA THR A 60 10.18 2.70 0.75
C THR A 60 9.43 3.50 1.82
N LEU A 61 8.22 3.97 1.53
CA LEU A 61 7.37 4.70 2.48
C LEU A 61 6.99 3.81 3.66
N ILE A 62 6.55 2.58 3.41
CA ILE A 62 6.24 1.61 4.47
C ILE A 62 7.46 1.37 5.35
N ALA A 63 8.64 1.18 4.76
CA ALA A 63 9.87 0.96 5.53
C ALA A 63 10.20 2.16 6.44
N ARG A 64 10.12 3.38 5.91
CA ARG A 64 10.38 4.60 6.68
C ARG A 64 9.35 4.82 7.80
N GLN A 65 8.06 4.66 7.50
CA GLN A 65 6.99 4.79 8.49
C GLN A 65 7.10 3.71 9.57
N SER A 66 7.45 2.48 9.19
CA SER A 66 7.63 1.39 10.16
C SER A 66 8.76 1.71 11.13
N GLN A 67 9.89 2.25 10.64
CA GLN A 67 10.99 2.67 11.51
C GLN A 67 10.57 3.80 12.46
N PHE A 68 9.82 4.77 11.95
CA PHE A 68 9.28 5.86 12.76
C PHE A 68 8.38 5.35 13.89
N HIS A 69 7.39 4.52 13.56
CA HIS A 69 6.47 3.93 14.55
C HIS A 69 7.18 3.02 15.54
N GLN A 70 8.20 2.30 15.08
CA GLN A 70 9.02 1.44 15.95
C GLN A 70 9.74 2.25 17.02
N VAL A 71 10.44 3.33 16.63
CA VAL A 71 11.15 4.20 17.58
C VAL A 71 10.17 4.80 18.58
N HIS A 72 9.00 5.24 18.12
CA HIS A 72 7.97 5.81 18.98
C HIS A 72 7.40 4.80 19.97
N LEU A 73 7.08 3.58 19.52
CA LEU A 73 6.57 2.50 20.37
C LEU A 73 7.61 2.08 21.43
N VAL A 74 8.88 1.90 21.02
CA VAL A 74 9.96 1.55 21.97
C VAL A 74 10.18 2.66 22.99
N SER A 75 10.19 3.93 22.56
CA SER A 75 10.38 5.06 23.49
C SER A 75 9.28 5.15 24.56
N ARG A 76 8.04 4.75 24.23
CA ARG A 76 6.93 4.70 25.19
C ARG A 76 6.97 3.48 26.11
N LEU A 77 7.63 2.40 25.70
CA LEU A 77 7.79 1.19 26.49
C LEU A 77 8.97 1.27 27.47
N ALA A 78 10.03 1.99 27.10
CA ALA A 78 11.33 1.92 27.77
C ALA A 78 11.40 2.67 29.11
N THR A 79 10.58 3.68 29.36
CA THR A 79 10.84 4.60 30.49
C THR A 79 10.06 4.21 31.74
N ASP A 80 8.72 4.17 31.75
CA ASP A 80 8.00 4.19 33.03
C ASP A 80 6.69 3.38 33.08
N ASN A 81 6.52 2.36 32.22
CA ASN A 81 5.25 1.62 32.20
C ASN A 81 5.27 0.39 33.14
N PRO A 82 4.65 0.46 34.34
CA PRO A 82 4.60 -0.68 35.26
C PRO A 82 3.84 -1.87 34.67
N SER A 83 2.91 -1.66 33.73
CA SER A 83 2.22 -2.75 33.04
C SER A 83 3.17 -3.53 32.13
N PHE A 84 4.10 -2.86 31.45
CA PHE A 84 5.08 -3.53 30.60
C PHE A 84 6.04 -4.37 31.44
N GLN A 85 6.56 -3.83 32.56
CA GLN A 85 7.44 -4.59 33.45
C GLN A 85 6.72 -5.81 34.06
N ALA A 86 5.46 -5.67 34.45
CA ALA A 86 4.67 -6.80 34.96
C ALA A 86 4.48 -7.90 33.90
N GLN A 87 4.14 -7.54 32.67
CA GLN A 87 3.98 -8.50 31.56
C GLN A 87 5.31 -9.15 31.16
N LEU A 88 6.40 -8.39 31.17
CA LEU A 88 7.75 -8.90 30.91
C LEU A 88 8.14 -9.93 31.96
N ASN A 89 7.97 -9.61 33.25
CA ASN A 89 8.30 -10.52 34.34
C ASN A 89 7.44 -11.80 34.29
N ASP A 90 6.13 -11.69 34.01
CA ASP A 90 5.26 -12.86 33.83
C ASP A 90 5.75 -13.75 32.67
N MET A 91 6.13 -13.16 31.53
CA MET A 91 6.69 -13.91 30.41
C MET A 91 8.00 -14.61 30.78
N VAL A 92 8.91 -13.93 31.48
CA VAL A 92 10.17 -14.52 31.96
C VAL A 92 9.91 -15.68 32.91
N HIS A 93 8.97 -15.54 33.86
CA HIS A 93 8.60 -16.62 34.77
C HIS A 93 8.05 -17.84 34.04
N ARG A 94 7.19 -17.64 33.03
CA ARG A 94 6.66 -18.73 32.20
C ARG A 94 7.75 -19.43 31.39
N LEU A 95 8.69 -18.67 30.82
CA LEU A 95 9.81 -19.22 30.05
C LEU A 95 10.80 -19.96 30.95
N ALA A 96 11.09 -19.44 32.14
CA ALA A 96 11.91 -20.12 33.13
C ALA A 96 11.23 -21.41 33.63
N ALA A 97 9.91 -21.38 33.86
CA ALA A 97 9.13 -22.57 34.21
C ALA A 97 9.09 -23.62 33.08
N ALA A 98 9.26 -23.20 31.83
CA ALA A 98 9.40 -24.09 30.67
C ALA A 98 10.79 -24.74 30.54
N GLY A 99 11.72 -24.47 31.48
CA GLY A 99 13.03 -25.10 31.55
C GLY A 99 14.19 -24.27 30.98
N LEU A 100 13.95 -23.02 30.57
CA LEU A 100 15.02 -22.11 30.13
C LEU A 100 15.78 -21.54 31.34
N GLY A 101 17.09 -21.34 31.20
CA GLY A 101 17.87 -20.60 32.18
C GLY A 101 17.33 -19.17 32.36
N THR A 102 17.41 -18.61 33.56
CA THR A 102 16.84 -17.28 33.87
C THR A 102 17.33 -16.17 32.92
N TRP A 103 18.62 -16.22 32.55
CA TRP A 103 19.22 -15.32 31.57
C TRP A 103 18.64 -15.49 30.15
N GLU A 104 18.47 -16.74 29.71
CA GLU A 104 17.91 -17.06 28.39
C GLU A 104 16.42 -16.71 28.31
N ALA A 105 15.67 -17.01 29.36
CA ALA A 105 14.26 -16.65 29.50
C ALA A 105 14.05 -15.13 29.41
N GLN A 106 14.92 -14.34 30.05
CA GLN A 106 14.87 -12.88 29.98
C GLN A 106 15.16 -12.37 28.56
N ARG A 107 16.25 -12.84 27.94
CA ARG A 107 16.60 -12.46 26.57
C ARG A 107 15.49 -12.81 25.57
N GLN A 108 14.90 -13.99 25.71
CA GLN A 108 13.83 -14.44 24.81
C GLN A 108 12.52 -13.68 25.03
N ALA A 109 12.17 -13.33 26.28
CA ALA A 109 11.03 -12.46 26.56
C ALA A 109 11.18 -11.09 25.87
N TYR A 110 12.35 -10.44 25.98
CA TYR A 110 12.63 -9.19 25.28
C TYR A 110 12.52 -9.33 23.75
N ALA A 111 13.07 -10.42 23.19
CA ALA A 111 12.99 -10.67 21.75
C ALA A 111 11.52 -10.79 21.27
N ARG A 112 10.68 -11.53 22.00
CA ARG A 112 9.25 -11.67 21.67
C ARG A 112 8.50 -10.34 21.76
N PHE A 113 8.78 -9.53 22.77
CA PHE A 113 8.20 -8.19 22.87
C PHE A 113 8.63 -7.29 21.72
N TYR A 114 9.91 -7.35 21.34
CA TYR A 114 10.42 -6.58 20.21
C TYR A 114 9.78 -7.02 18.88
N GLU A 115 9.54 -8.31 18.67
CA GLU A 115 8.76 -8.81 17.53
C GLU A 115 7.33 -8.25 17.50
N MET A 116 6.64 -8.21 18.65
CA MET A 116 5.31 -7.61 18.75
C MET A 116 5.33 -6.11 18.39
N VAL A 117 6.34 -5.38 18.86
CA VAL A 117 6.52 -3.97 18.52
C VAL A 117 6.75 -3.80 17.02
N GLN A 118 7.57 -4.63 16.38
CA GLN A 118 7.75 -4.59 14.93
C GLN A 118 6.45 -4.86 14.17
N GLN A 119 5.66 -5.85 14.60
CA GLN A 119 4.38 -6.15 13.96
C GLN A 119 3.40 -4.98 14.05
N GLN A 120 3.31 -4.35 15.22
CA GLN A 120 2.46 -3.17 15.41
C GLN A 120 2.96 -1.96 14.61
N ALA A 121 4.27 -1.72 14.61
CA ALA A 121 4.88 -0.64 13.84
C ALA A 121 4.62 -0.80 12.34
N GLN A 122 4.75 -2.02 11.80
CA GLN A 122 4.41 -2.31 10.41
C GLN A 122 2.93 -2.11 10.13
N ALA A 123 2.03 -2.59 10.99
CA ALA A 123 0.60 -2.42 10.81
C ALA A 123 0.22 -0.92 10.72
N LEU A 124 0.76 -0.08 11.60
CA LEU A 124 0.56 1.37 11.57
C LEU A 124 1.13 2.00 10.28
N ALA A 125 2.33 1.59 9.86
CA ALA A 125 2.92 2.05 8.61
C ALA A 125 2.07 1.70 7.37
N TYR A 126 1.48 0.51 7.34
CA TYR A 126 0.55 0.12 6.27
C TYR A 126 -0.71 0.98 6.25
N ILE A 127 -1.29 1.28 7.42
CA ILE A 127 -2.48 2.14 7.53
C ILE A 127 -2.17 3.54 7.01
N ASP A 128 -1.06 4.15 7.44
CA ASP A 128 -0.65 5.47 6.98
C ASP A 128 -0.42 5.51 5.47
N THR A 129 0.28 4.51 4.94
CA THR A 129 0.57 4.41 3.51
C THR A 129 -0.71 4.20 2.70
N PHE A 130 -1.65 3.41 3.22
CA PHE A 130 -2.95 3.20 2.59
C PHE A 130 -3.75 4.50 2.49
N TRP A 131 -3.77 5.32 3.54
CA TRP A 131 -4.41 6.63 3.51
C TRP A 131 -3.77 7.57 2.49
N LEU A 132 -2.43 7.58 2.40
CA LEU A 132 -1.73 8.37 1.39
C LEU A 132 -2.10 7.94 -0.02
N LEU A 133 -2.17 6.63 -0.29
CA LEU A 133 -2.62 6.10 -1.57
C LEU A 133 -4.09 6.41 -1.87
N ALA A 134 -4.96 6.35 -0.86
CA ALA A 134 -6.38 6.68 -1.00
C ALA A 134 -6.57 8.17 -1.35
N ILE A 135 -5.82 9.07 -0.72
CA ILE A 135 -5.82 10.49 -1.06
C ILE A 135 -5.29 10.71 -2.48
N GLY A 136 -4.20 10.05 -2.86
CA GLY A 136 -3.67 10.12 -4.22
C GLY A 136 -4.67 9.65 -5.28
N ALA A 137 -5.37 8.54 -5.01
CA ALA A 137 -6.43 8.02 -5.87
C ALA A 137 -7.63 8.98 -5.95
N ALA A 138 -8.05 9.56 -4.83
CA ALA A 138 -9.13 10.55 -4.81
C ALA A 138 -8.76 11.82 -5.60
N LEU A 139 -7.52 12.30 -5.47
CA LEU A 139 -7.02 13.43 -6.25
C LEU A 139 -7.03 13.12 -7.75
N MET A 140 -6.53 11.95 -8.15
CA MET A 140 -6.56 11.50 -9.55
C MET A 140 -7.99 11.39 -10.09
N PHE A 141 -8.92 10.89 -9.28
CA PHE A 141 -10.34 10.82 -9.63
C PHE A 141 -10.91 12.22 -9.87
N VAL A 142 -10.65 13.19 -9.00
CA VAL A 142 -11.11 14.58 -9.18
C VAL A 142 -10.48 15.21 -10.42
N LEU A 143 -9.17 15.02 -10.63
CA LEU A 143 -8.46 15.54 -11.82
C LEU A 143 -9.02 14.95 -13.12
N ALA A 144 -9.48 13.70 -13.11
CA ALA A 144 -10.11 13.09 -14.29
C ALA A 144 -11.39 13.84 -14.73
N PHE A 145 -12.13 14.46 -13.81
CA PHE A 145 -13.29 15.31 -14.16
C PHE A 145 -12.87 16.70 -14.67
N THR A 146 -11.66 17.17 -14.32
CA THR A 146 -11.14 18.46 -14.82
C THR A 146 -10.54 18.36 -16.22
N LEU A 147 -10.19 17.16 -16.68
CA LEU A 147 -9.84 16.95 -18.08
C LEU A 147 -11.07 17.24 -18.94
N GLN A 148 -10.96 18.28 -19.78
CA GLN A 148 -12.01 18.71 -20.70
C GLN A 148 -12.60 17.53 -21.48
N ARG A 149 -13.91 17.59 -21.73
CA ARG A 149 -14.61 16.72 -22.68
C ARG A 149 -13.82 16.69 -23.99
N ASN A 150 -13.15 15.57 -24.25
CA ASN A 150 -12.61 15.31 -25.56
C ASN A 150 -13.82 14.99 -26.45
N ASP A 151 -14.28 15.94 -27.26
CA ASP A 151 -15.39 15.75 -28.19
C ASP A 151 -14.96 14.78 -29.29
N PRO A 152 -15.42 13.51 -29.30
CA PRO A 152 -15.08 12.56 -30.35
C PRO A 152 -15.68 12.95 -31.72
N ARG A 153 -16.52 14.00 -31.77
CA ARG A 153 -17.12 14.54 -32.99
C ARG A 153 -16.20 15.49 -33.77
N ALA A 154 -15.14 16.02 -33.17
CA ALA A 154 -14.20 16.89 -33.89
C ALA A 154 -13.31 16.12 -34.88
N SER A 155 -13.07 14.82 -34.65
CA SER A 155 -12.28 13.97 -35.54
C SER A 155 -13.03 13.48 -36.79
N GLY A 156 -14.33 13.76 -36.91
CA GLY A 156 -15.14 13.44 -38.10
C GLY A 156 -15.15 14.54 -39.17
N ALA A 157 -14.49 15.68 -38.93
CA ALA A 157 -14.50 16.85 -39.81
C ALA A 157 -13.13 17.15 -40.45
N VAL A 158 -12.22 16.16 -40.54
CA VAL A 158 -11.02 16.30 -41.37
C VAL A 158 -11.36 15.84 -42.79
N SER A 159 -11.89 16.82 -43.53
CA SER A 159 -11.89 17.00 -44.99
C SER A 159 -11.67 15.75 -45.87
N VAL A 160 -12.77 15.29 -46.45
CA VAL A 160 -12.78 14.88 -47.85
C VAL A 160 -12.49 16.13 -48.68
N HIS A 161 -11.25 16.30 -49.13
CA HIS A 161 -10.86 17.05 -50.33
C HIS A 161 -9.41 16.72 -50.69
#